data_AF-A0AAU7SQU0-F1
#
_entry.id   AF-A0AAU7SQU0-F1
#
_cell.length_a   1.000
_cell.length_b   1.000
_cell.length_c   1.000
_cell.angle_alpha   90.00
_cell.angle_beta   90.00
_cell.angle_gamma   90.00
#
_symmetry.space_group_name_H-M   'P 1'
#
loop_
_entity.id
_entity.type
_entity.pdbx_description
1 polymer ?
#
loop_
_entity_poly.entity_id
_entity_poly.type
_entity_poly.pdbx_seq_one_letter_code
_entity_poly.pdbx_strand_id
1 'polypeptide(L)'
;MRSESNLALNFLICALLATTASPAMAACTVPNVLSNGQTADATQVMQNFAAVAGCADATTPSGGQNTIQFETSSGKLGGVALPDGQVVIGTTGGAPQAKALTAGPGIAIMNAPGGITISATSSGSANAVDWLNEAAVIRPLSSNFSIVTSTTAPAGASLVPTVRGMALTTTAVADGTSIMAETATPSGHWQATMLAVYSGPLANASFPAIAVRDSISHRAVEFGIGGSGTTSYQAAYTRTVGGLGLDTVLGQTTAADAGLPPPSQPIWSRVTYDGTNLSWAFSRDGEVFSTVFTVLAVDNLSNVDRVGPVALFQQPTHASWPSAYHVLSWRLASM
;
A
#
# COMPACT_ATOMS: atom_id res chain seq x y z
N MET A 1 -60.70 -34.71 -48.22
CA MET A 1 -59.62 -34.41 -47.25
C MET A 1 -59.65 -32.91 -46.99
N ARG A 2 -59.79 -32.57 -45.69
CA ARG A 2 -59.56 -31.29 -44.99
C ARG A 2 -59.19 -30.05 -45.83
N SER A 3 -60.01 -29.01 -45.67
CA SER A 3 -59.54 -27.61 -45.62
C SER A 3 -59.99 -27.04 -44.28
N GLU A 4 -59.31 -27.47 -43.21
CA GLU A 4 -59.25 -26.72 -41.96
C GLU A 4 -58.10 -25.71 -42.08
N SER A 5 -58.19 -24.65 -41.27
CA SER A 5 -57.15 -23.68 -40.98
C SER A 5 -57.00 -22.53 -41.98
N ASN A 6 -57.63 -21.40 -41.63
CA ASN A 6 -57.10 -20.05 -41.90
C ASN A 6 -57.76 -18.96 -41.03
N LEU A 7 -58.83 -19.27 -40.28
CA LEU A 7 -59.47 -18.30 -39.40
C LEU A 7 -58.73 -18.11 -38.06
N ALA A 8 -58.22 -19.20 -37.47
CA ALA A 8 -57.53 -19.18 -36.18
C ALA A 8 -56.16 -18.49 -36.25
N LEU A 9 -55.43 -18.62 -37.36
CA LEU A 9 -54.11 -18.02 -37.53
C LEU A 9 -54.19 -16.49 -37.71
N ASN A 10 -55.24 -15.98 -38.38
CA ASN A 10 -55.47 -14.54 -38.52
C ASN A 10 -55.91 -13.87 -37.21
N PHE A 11 -56.68 -14.56 -36.38
CA PHE A 11 -57.04 -14.05 -35.05
C PHE A 11 -55.85 -14.04 -34.07
N LEU A 12 -54.95 -15.02 -34.17
CA LEU A 12 -53.76 -15.09 -33.31
C LEU A 12 -52.72 -14.01 -33.64
N ILE A 13 -52.58 -13.62 -34.91
CA ILE A 13 -51.65 -12.56 -35.34
C ILE A 13 -52.18 -11.17 -34.89
N CYS A 14 -53.49 -10.90 -34.96
CA CYS A 14 -54.05 -9.64 -34.45
C CYS A 14 -53.98 -9.51 -32.92
N ALA A 15 -54.11 -10.62 -32.17
CA ALA A 15 -54.02 -10.57 -30.72
C ALA A 15 -52.58 -10.35 -30.21
N LEU A 16 -51.56 -10.83 -30.95
CA LEU A 16 -50.16 -10.69 -30.55
C LEU A 16 -49.56 -9.29 -30.83
N LEU A 17 -50.16 -8.52 -31.76
CA LEU A 17 -49.78 -7.14 -32.06
C LEU A 17 -50.37 -6.10 -31.07
N ALA A 18 -51.30 -6.51 -30.21
CA ALA A 18 -52.00 -5.62 -29.28
C ALA A 18 -51.42 -5.60 -27.85
N THR A 19 -50.45 -6.46 -27.51
CA THR A 19 -50.04 -6.68 -26.10
C THR A 19 -48.72 -6.04 -25.66
N THR A 20 -48.07 -5.20 -26.46
CA THR A 20 -46.81 -4.55 -26.01
C THR A 20 -46.68 -3.07 -26.37
N ALA A 21 -47.76 -2.38 -26.71
CA ALA A 21 -47.76 -0.93 -26.71
C ALA A 21 -47.97 -0.45 -25.26
N SER A 22 -46.92 -0.47 -24.44
CA SER A 22 -46.91 0.34 -23.23
C SER A 22 -47.33 1.75 -23.61
N PRO A 23 -48.26 2.40 -22.90
CA PRO A 23 -48.57 3.79 -23.20
C PRO A 23 -47.25 4.56 -23.11
N ALA A 24 -46.88 5.25 -24.20
CA ALA A 24 -45.83 6.24 -24.14
C ALA A 24 -46.24 7.20 -23.03
N MET A 25 -45.59 7.10 -21.87
CA MET A 25 -45.89 8.00 -20.77
C MET A 25 -45.50 9.39 -21.27
N ALA A 26 -46.49 10.23 -21.51
CA ALA A 26 -46.23 11.62 -21.80
C ALA A 26 -45.45 12.17 -20.60
N ALA A 27 -44.29 12.80 -20.86
CA ALA A 27 -43.48 13.42 -19.81
C ALA A 27 -44.26 14.47 -19.00
N CYS A 28 -45.37 14.95 -19.56
CA CYS A 28 -46.25 15.95 -18.98
C CYS A 28 -47.60 15.34 -18.61
N THR A 29 -47.97 15.43 -17.33
CA THR A 29 -49.31 15.09 -16.87
C THR A 29 -50.25 16.26 -17.17
N VAL A 30 -51.34 16.01 -17.90
CA VAL A 30 -52.40 17.00 -18.14
C VAL A 30 -53.60 16.73 -17.22
N PRO A 31 -54.18 17.75 -16.57
CA PRO A 31 -55.21 17.58 -15.54
C PRO A 31 -56.59 17.19 -16.08
N ASN A 32 -56.92 17.51 -17.33
CA ASN A 32 -58.24 17.26 -17.92
C ASN A 32 -58.15 16.34 -19.14
N VAL A 33 -59.07 15.39 -19.27
CA VAL A 33 -59.22 14.54 -20.48
C VAL A 33 -60.32 15.14 -21.36
N LEU A 34 -59.95 15.58 -22.57
CA LEU A 34 -60.89 16.19 -23.52
C LEU A 34 -61.43 15.11 -24.47
N SER A 35 -62.74 14.89 -24.49
CA SER A 35 -63.40 13.87 -25.34
C SER A 35 -64.11 14.51 -26.53
N ASN A 36 -64.11 13.83 -27.67
CA ASN A 36 -64.77 14.33 -28.87
C ASN A 36 -66.30 14.40 -28.66
N GLY A 37 -66.92 15.53 -29.01
CA GLY A 37 -68.35 15.79 -28.79
C GLY A 37 -68.72 16.42 -27.45
N GLN A 38 -67.76 16.67 -26.54
CA GLN A 38 -68.01 17.47 -25.34
C GLN A 38 -68.20 18.95 -25.70
N THR A 39 -69.02 19.68 -24.94
CA THR A 39 -69.08 21.14 -25.03
C THR A 39 -67.70 21.72 -24.73
N ALA A 40 -67.20 22.59 -25.60
CA ALA A 40 -65.87 23.18 -25.44
C ALA A 40 -65.81 24.05 -24.17
N ASP A 41 -65.03 23.59 -23.18
CA ASP A 41 -64.74 24.33 -21.95
C ASP A 41 -63.34 24.97 -22.06
N ALA A 42 -63.32 26.29 -22.25
CA ALA A 42 -62.09 27.05 -22.36
C ALA A 42 -61.22 26.96 -21.09
N THR A 43 -61.82 26.79 -19.91
CA THR A 43 -61.07 26.65 -18.65
C THR A 43 -60.26 25.36 -18.63
N GLN A 44 -60.87 24.23 -19.02
CA GLN A 44 -60.17 22.93 -19.06
C GLN A 44 -59.04 22.90 -20.09
N VAL A 45 -59.27 23.50 -21.26
CA VAL A 45 -58.25 23.61 -22.32
C VAL A 45 -57.07 24.46 -21.85
N MET A 46 -57.33 25.61 -21.23
CA MET A 46 -56.26 26.49 -20.72
C MET A 46 -55.48 25.86 -19.57
N GLN A 47 -56.12 25.06 -18.71
CA GLN A 47 -55.43 24.31 -17.66
C GLN A 47 -54.50 23.23 -18.24
N ASN A 48 -54.94 22.50 -19.26
CA ASN A 48 -54.08 21.54 -19.96
C ASN A 48 -52.90 22.24 -20.65
N PHE A 49 -53.15 23.37 -21.31
CA PHE A 49 -52.10 24.15 -21.95
C PHE A 49 -51.06 24.65 -20.94
N ALA A 50 -51.50 25.17 -19.78
CA ALA A 50 -50.62 25.59 -18.71
C ALA A 50 -49.80 24.43 -18.12
N ALA A 51 -50.40 23.24 -18.00
CA ALA A 51 -49.69 22.05 -17.52
C ALA A 51 -48.60 21.57 -18.51
N VAL A 52 -48.89 21.58 -19.81
CA VAL A 52 -47.90 21.26 -20.85
C VAL A 52 -46.81 22.32 -20.90
N ALA A 53 -47.16 23.60 -20.84
CA ALA A 53 -46.19 24.70 -20.83
C ALA A 53 -45.25 24.61 -19.61
N GLY A 54 -45.79 24.43 -18.41
CA GLY A 54 -44.98 24.29 -17.19
C GLY A 54 -44.10 23.03 -17.19
N CYS A 55 -44.56 21.94 -17.80
CA CYS A 55 -43.76 20.74 -17.99
C CYS A 55 -42.61 20.96 -19.00
N ALA A 56 -42.90 21.61 -20.13
CA ALA A 56 -41.88 21.98 -21.11
C ALA A 56 -40.82 22.87 -20.44
N ASP A 57 -41.25 23.88 -19.68
CA ASP A 57 -40.38 24.77 -18.91
C ASP A 57 -39.53 24.00 -17.88
N ALA A 58 -40.09 22.99 -17.19
CA ALA A 58 -39.34 22.18 -16.24
C ALA A 58 -38.18 21.37 -16.89
N THR A 59 -38.32 21.07 -18.19
CA THR A 59 -37.29 20.38 -18.99
C THR A 59 -36.37 21.34 -19.74
N THR A 60 -36.59 22.65 -19.66
CA THR A 60 -35.67 23.60 -20.28
C THR A 60 -34.33 23.63 -19.54
N PRO A 61 -33.19 23.56 -20.24
CA PRO A 61 -31.89 23.73 -19.63
C PRO A 61 -31.82 25.05 -18.86
N SER A 62 -31.30 25.00 -17.64
CA SER A 62 -31.18 26.16 -16.75
C SER A 62 -29.73 26.63 -16.66
N GLY A 63 -29.50 27.91 -16.43
CA GLY A 63 -28.16 28.50 -16.33
C GLY A 63 -27.68 29.17 -17.62
N GLY A 64 -26.49 29.77 -17.56
CA GLY A 64 -25.89 30.46 -18.70
C GLY A 64 -25.34 29.50 -19.77
N GLN A 65 -24.83 30.07 -20.85
CA GLN A 65 -24.10 29.32 -21.88
C GLN A 65 -22.91 28.57 -21.24
N ASN A 66 -22.61 27.37 -21.77
CA ASN A 66 -21.48 26.52 -21.35
C ASN A 66 -21.55 26.02 -19.88
N THR A 67 -22.77 25.76 -19.39
CA THR A 67 -22.99 25.19 -18.05
C THR A 67 -23.28 23.69 -18.12
N ILE A 68 -22.88 22.95 -17.07
CA ILE A 68 -23.31 21.57 -16.88
C ILE A 68 -24.72 21.56 -16.30
N GLN A 69 -25.59 20.74 -16.88
CA GLN A 69 -26.95 20.52 -16.40
C GLN A 69 -26.99 19.37 -15.39
N PHE A 70 -27.78 19.53 -14.34
CA PHE A 70 -28.10 18.48 -13.39
C PHE A 70 -29.57 18.56 -12.99
N GLU A 71 -30.15 17.44 -12.57
CA GLU A 71 -31.50 17.41 -12.02
C GLU A 71 -31.46 17.90 -10.56
N THR A 72 -32.37 18.80 -10.22
CA THR A 72 -32.56 19.29 -8.86
C THR A 72 -33.50 18.37 -8.08
N SER A 73 -33.53 18.49 -6.76
CA SER A 73 -34.50 17.77 -5.90
C SER A 73 -35.98 18.10 -6.20
N SER A 74 -36.23 19.12 -7.03
CA SER A 74 -37.57 19.49 -7.50
C SER A 74 -37.94 18.87 -8.86
N GLY A 75 -37.09 18.01 -9.44
CA GLY A 75 -37.29 17.42 -10.77
C GLY A 75 -37.05 18.39 -11.93
N LYS A 76 -36.54 19.59 -11.65
CA LYS A 76 -36.17 20.61 -12.65
C LYS A 76 -34.69 20.50 -13.00
N LEU A 77 -34.31 20.96 -14.19
CA LEU A 77 -32.90 21.14 -14.55
C LEU A 77 -32.32 22.39 -13.87
N GLY A 78 -31.14 22.23 -13.28
CA GLY A 78 -30.27 23.29 -12.77
C GLY A 78 -28.97 23.34 -13.57
N GLY A 79 -28.34 24.52 -13.60
CA GLY A 79 -27.07 24.73 -14.31
C GLY A 79 -25.95 25.15 -13.38
N VAL A 80 -24.76 24.60 -13.57
CA VAL A 80 -23.53 25.03 -12.90
C VAL A 80 -22.47 25.41 -13.92
N ALA A 81 -21.91 26.61 -13.78
CA ALA A 81 -20.77 27.05 -14.60
C ALA A 81 -19.47 26.48 -14.03
N LEU A 82 -18.58 26.02 -14.91
CA LEU A 82 -17.25 25.54 -14.56
C LEU A 82 -16.19 26.50 -15.11
N PRO A 83 -15.70 27.45 -14.30
CA PRO A 83 -14.44 28.14 -14.58
C PRO A 83 -13.27 27.17 -14.75
N ASP A 84 -12.19 27.64 -15.37
CA ASP A 84 -11.01 26.81 -15.66
C ASP A 84 -10.47 26.09 -14.41
N GLY A 85 -10.21 24.79 -14.56
CA GLY A 85 -9.70 23.93 -13.49
C GLY A 85 -10.68 23.66 -12.35
N GLN A 86 -11.98 23.80 -12.57
CA GLN A 86 -13.00 23.36 -11.63
C GLN A 86 -13.64 22.04 -12.07
N VAL A 87 -14.07 21.27 -11.07
CA VAL A 87 -14.89 20.06 -11.25
C VAL A 87 -16.20 20.20 -10.49
N VAL A 88 -17.18 19.41 -10.91
CA VAL A 88 -18.45 19.28 -10.18
C VAL A 88 -18.22 18.36 -8.99
N ILE A 89 -18.43 18.87 -7.78
CA ILE A 89 -18.34 18.09 -6.53
C ILE A 89 -19.73 17.98 -5.92
N GLY A 90 -20.14 16.76 -5.58
CA GLY A 90 -21.41 16.51 -4.88
C GLY A 90 -21.43 17.18 -3.51
N THR A 91 -22.61 17.66 -3.11
CA THR A 91 -22.83 18.18 -1.75
C THR A 91 -23.92 17.36 -1.07
N THR A 92 -23.68 16.91 0.16
CA THR A 92 -24.66 16.10 0.89
C THR A 92 -25.96 16.89 1.08
N GLY A 93 -27.04 16.40 0.48
CA GLY A 93 -28.37 17.03 0.55
C GLY A 93 -28.54 18.31 -0.30
N GLY A 94 -27.56 18.66 -1.14
CA GLY A 94 -27.59 19.88 -1.96
C GLY A 94 -27.29 19.63 -3.44
N ALA A 95 -27.42 20.69 -4.24
CA ALA A 95 -27.00 20.68 -5.63
C ALA A 95 -25.46 20.54 -5.73
N PRO A 96 -24.92 19.78 -6.69
CA PRO A 96 -23.48 19.74 -6.95
C PRO A 96 -22.91 21.14 -7.17
N GLN A 97 -21.70 21.39 -6.69
CA GLN A 97 -21.05 22.70 -6.74
C GLN A 97 -19.78 22.65 -7.59
N ALA A 98 -19.53 23.69 -8.35
CA ALA A 98 -18.24 23.89 -9.01
C ALA A 98 -17.18 24.22 -7.96
N LYS A 99 -16.12 23.42 -7.90
CA LYS A 99 -15.03 23.60 -6.95
C LYS A 99 -13.68 23.31 -7.59
N ALA A 100 -12.70 24.12 -7.22
CA ALA A 100 -11.31 23.81 -7.46
C ALA A 100 -10.88 22.69 -6.49
N LEU A 101 -10.09 21.74 -7.00
CA LEU A 101 -9.40 20.80 -6.13
C LEU A 101 -8.27 21.53 -5.40
N THR A 102 -8.19 21.35 -4.08
CA THR A 102 -7.10 21.89 -3.28
C THR A 102 -6.02 20.83 -3.11
N ALA A 103 -4.78 21.19 -3.41
CA ALA A 103 -3.64 20.32 -3.18
C ALA A 103 -3.41 20.08 -1.69
N GLY A 104 -3.29 18.82 -1.29
CA GLY A 104 -2.71 18.45 -0.01
C GLY A 104 -1.17 18.47 -0.06
N PRO A 105 -0.49 18.24 1.08
CA PRO A 105 0.97 18.12 1.10
C PRO A 105 1.50 17.11 0.08
N GLY A 106 2.56 17.45 -0.65
CA GLY A 106 3.24 16.55 -1.60
C GLY A 106 2.58 16.44 -2.99
N ILE A 107 1.41 17.06 -3.19
CA ILE A 107 0.69 17.06 -4.46
C ILE A 107 0.70 18.48 -5.05
N ALA A 108 0.91 18.59 -6.35
CA ALA A 108 0.66 19.78 -7.14
C ALA A 108 -0.60 19.55 -7.96
N ILE A 109 -1.50 20.52 -7.91
CA ILE A 109 -2.66 20.60 -8.79
C ILE A 109 -2.48 21.84 -9.63
N MET A 110 -2.26 21.65 -10.93
CA MET A 110 -2.18 22.73 -11.91
C MET A 110 -3.47 22.76 -12.72
N ASN A 111 -4.20 23.85 -12.56
CA ASN A 111 -5.47 24.13 -13.21
C ASN A 111 -5.22 24.89 -14.52
N ALA A 112 -5.77 24.41 -15.62
CA ALA A 112 -5.68 25.05 -16.93
C ALA A 112 -7.04 24.97 -17.66
N PRO A 113 -7.27 25.80 -18.69
CA PRO A 113 -8.44 25.65 -19.55
C PRO A 113 -8.50 24.24 -20.13
N GLY A 114 -9.62 23.54 -19.91
CA GLY A 114 -9.85 22.18 -20.42
C GLY A 114 -9.05 21.06 -19.74
N GLY A 115 -8.32 21.33 -18.65
CA GLY A 115 -7.52 20.28 -17.99
C GLY A 115 -7.13 20.58 -16.55
N ILE A 116 -6.99 19.50 -15.77
CA ILE A 116 -6.39 19.51 -14.44
C ILE A 116 -5.23 18.52 -14.48
N THR A 117 -4.01 19.02 -14.25
CA THR A 117 -2.86 18.14 -14.06
C THR A 117 -2.63 17.94 -12.57
N ILE A 118 -2.59 16.69 -12.15
CA ILE A 118 -2.26 16.30 -10.78
C ILE A 118 -0.92 15.57 -10.82
N SER A 119 0.06 16.09 -10.09
CA SER A 119 1.41 15.51 -10.01
C SER A 119 1.92 15.51 -8.59
N ALA A 120 2.91 14.66 -8.30
CA ALA A 120 3.69 14.79 -7.07
C ALA A 120 4.66 15.98 -7.22
N THR A 121 4.82 16.80 -6.18
CA THR A 121 5.71 17.98 -6.21
C THR A 121 7.20 17.65 -6.08
N SER A 122 7.57 16.38 -5.94
CA SER A 122 8.98 15.98 -5.80
C SER A 122 9.45 15.06 -6.92
N SER A 123 10.35 15.57 -7.75
CA SER A 123 11.36 14.78 -8.45
C SER A 123 12.46 14.43 -7.44
N GLY A 124 12.21 13.45 -6.58
CA GLY A 124 13.16 13.00 -5.56
C GLY A 124 13.21 13.87 -4.30
N SER A 125 13.02 13.22 -3.15
CA SER A 125 13.17 13.74 -1.77
C SER A 125 11.90 14.29 -1.08
N ALA A 126 11.69 13.74 0.12
CA ALA A 126 10.78 14.07 1.23
C ALA A 126 9.26 13.88 1.08
N ASN A 127 8.60 14.22 -0.03
CA ASN A 127 7.12 14.23 -0.07
C ASN A 127 6.50 13.70 -1.38
N ALA A 128 7.15 12.75 -2.06
CA ALA A 128 6.47 11.93 -3.06
C ALA A 128 5.37 11.12 -2.36
N VAL A 129 4.46 10.46 -3.11
CA VAL A 129 3.71 9.33 -2.56
C VAL A 129 4.73 8.31 -2.10
N ASP A 130 5.12 8.45 -0.83
CA ASP A 130 6.13 7.66 -0.21
C ASP A 130 5.42 6.36 0.14
N TRP A 131 5.61 5.34 -0.68
CA TRP A 131 5.12 4.00 -0.38
C TRP A 131 5.66 3.50 0.98
N LEU A 132 6.67 4.19 1.55
CA LEU A 132 7.20 3.98 2.91
C LEU A 132 6.59 4.91 3.98
N ASN A 133 5.58 5.73 3.67
CA ASN A 133 4.77 6.48 4.65
C ASN A 133 3.44 5.78 4.97
N GLU A 134 3.29 4.53 4.57
CA GLU A 134 2.20 3.69 5.04
C GLU A 134 2.28 3.52 6.57
N ALA A 135 1.14 3.47 7.26
CA ALA A 135 1.08 3.42 8.73
C ALA A 135 1.86 2.23 9.35
N ALA A 136 2.24 1.23 8.54
CA ALA A 136 3.05 0.10 8.93
C ALA A 136 4.56 0.42 9.09
N VAL A 137 5.08 1.52 8.53
CA VAL A 137 6.50 1.88 8.59
C VAL A 137 6.79 2.78 9.80
N ILE A 138 7.58 2.27 10.75
CA ILE A 138 8.03 3.01 11.94
C ILE A 138 9.49 3.38 11.74
N ARG A 139 9.75 4.65 11.41
CA ARG A 139 11.10 5.14 11.11
C ARG A 139 12.01 4.99 12.34
N PRO A 140 13.11 4.23 12.27
CA PRO A 140 14.05 4.14 13.37
C PRO A 140 14.83 5.44 13.53
N LEU A 141 15.09 5.81 14.79
CA LEU A 141 16.07 6.83 15.14
C LEU A 141 17.37 6.14 15.54
N SER A 142 18.50 6.53 14.94
CA SER A 142 19.81 5.95 15.25
C SER A 142 20.19 6.10 16.74
N SER A 143 19.73 7.16 17.40
CA SER A 143 19.93 7.39 18.84
C SER A 143 19.27 6.35 19.74
N ASN A 144 18.34 5.54 19.23
CA ASN A 144 17.67 4.48 20.00
C ASN A 144 18.48 3.19 20.04
N PHE A 145 19.60 3.15 19.33
CA PHE A 145 20.45 1.97 19.22
C PHE A 145 21.87 2.29 19.69
N SER A 146 22.52 1.28 20.26
CA SER A 146 23.95 1.29 20.52
C SER A 146 24.66 0.49 19.44
N ILE A 147 25.79 1.01 18.94
CA ILE A 147 26.61 0.29 17.97
C ILE A 147 27.53 -0.69 18.70
N VAL A 148 27.58 -1.93 18.24
CA VAL A 148 28.53 -2.95 18.69
C VAL A 148 29.16 -3.63 17.47
N THR A 149 30.40 -4.09 17.63
CA THR A 149 31.15 -4.75 16.56
C THR A 149 31.79 -6.04 17.07
N SER A 150 32.25 -6.87 16.16
CA SER A 150 33.31 -7.83 16.45
C SER A 150 34.54 -7.13 17.04
N THR A 151 35.38 -7.88 17.77
CA THR A 151 36.64 -7.40 18.38
C THR A 151 37.54 -6.74 17.32
N THR A 152 37.65 -7.37 16.15
CA THR A 152 38.18 -6.71 14.96
C THR A 152 37.02 -6.02 14.25
N ALA A 153 36.80 -4.74 14.52
CA ALA A 153 35.73 -3.97 13.90
C ALA A 153 35.97 -3.81 12.38
N PRO A 154 34.95 -4.00 11.54
CA PRO A 154 35.10 -3.76 10.11
C PRO A 154 35.32 -2.25 9.85
N ALA A 155 36.19 -1.93 8.89
CA ALA A 155 36.61 -0.54 8.66
C ALA A 155 35.40 0.36 8.33
N GLY A 156 35.37 1.58 8.87
CA GLY A 156 34.26 2.52 8.63
C GLY A 156 32.93 2.12 9.27
N ALA A 157 32.92 1.13 10.18
CA ALA A 157 31.78 0.76 11.01
C ALA A 157 31.15 2.01 11.67
N SER A 158 29.91 2.31 11.28
CA SER A 158 29.17 3.46 11.81
C SER A 158 27.67 3.22 11.73
N LEU A 159 26.94 3.87 12.64
CA LEU A 159 25.50 3.96 12.63
C LEU A 159 25.10 5.40 12.27
N VAL A 160 24.57 5.58 11.06
CA VAL A 160 24.34 6.90 10.49
C VAL A 160 22.83 7.15 10.32
N PRO A 161 22.28 8.28 10.81
CA PRO A 161 20.91 8.65 10.49
C PRO A 161 20.77 8.95 8.99
N THR A 162 19.67 8.53 8.39
CA THR A 162 19.33 8.84 7.01
C THR A 162 18.00 9.56 6.95
N VAL A 163 17.69 10.16 5.80
CA VAL A 163 16.39 10.80 5.57
C VAL A 163 15.19 9.84 5.72
N ARG A 164 15.42 8.52 5.66
CA ARG A 164 14.38 7.47 5.66
C ARG A 164 14.51 6.46 6.81
N GLY A 165 15.38 6.72 7.81
CA GLY A 165 15.65 5.81 8.92
C GLY A 165 17.10 5.88 9.34
N MET A 166 17.79 4.74 9.36
CA MET A 166 19.21 4.68 9.71
C MET A 166 19.97 3.67 8.85
N ALA A 167 21.30 3.78 8.80
CA ALA A 167 22.14 2.84 8.08
C ALA A 167 23.31 2.36 8.94
N LEU A 168 23.55 1.06 8.93
CA LEU A 168 24.81 0.47 9.35
C LEU A 168 25.77 0.53 8.16
N THR A 169 26.75 1.44 8.20
CA THR A 169 27.74 1.61 7.14
C THR A 169 29.06 1.00 7.56
N THR A 170 29.74 0.32 6.64
CA THR A 170 31.05 -0.26 6.86
C THR A 170 31.71 -0.64 5.53
N THR A 171 32.96 -1.05 5.55
CA THR A 171 33.62 -1.75 4.46
C THR A 171 33.51 -3.24 4.73
N ALA A 172 33.01 -4.03 3.77
CA ALA A 172 32.93 -5.48 3.94
C ALA A 172 34.35 -6.04 4.07
N VAL A 173 34.69 -6.68 5.20
CA VAL A 173 35.98 -7.32 5.45
C VAL A 173 35.74 -8.81 5.74
N ALA A 174 36.63 -9.69 5.29
CA ALA A 174 36.50 -11.12 5.56
C ALA A 174 36.70 -11.48 7.04
N ASP A 175 36.54 -12.76 7.38
CA ASP A 175 36.87 -13.36 8.68
C ASP A 175 35.84 -13.16 9.80
N GLY A 176 34.56 -13.13 9.44
CA GLY A 176 33.45 -13.14 10.40
C GLY A 176 33.24 -11.79 11.09
N THR A 177 33.83 -10.73 10.55
CA THR A 177 33.64 -9.38 11.09
C THR A 177 32.19 -8.96 10.97
N SER A 178 31.71 -8.24 11.98
CA SER A 178 30.31 -7.84 12.03
C SER A 178 30.10 -6.51 12.74
N ILE A 179 28.97 -5.89 12.42
CA ILE A 179 28.49 -4.66 13.02
C ILE A 179 27.00 -4.80 13.29
N MET A 180 26.58 -4.47 14.50
CA MET A 180 25.19 -4.51 14.93
C MET A 180 24.80 -3.16 15.55
N ALA A 181 23.58 -2.70 15.26
CA ALA A 181 22.95 -1.65 16.05
C ALA A 181 21.92 -2.32 16.95
N GLU A 182 22.21 -2.38 18.25
CA GLU A 182 21.41 -3.12 19.22
C GLU A 182 20.52 -2.22 20.09
N THR A 183 19.40 -2.76 20.52
CA THR A 183 18.55 -2.21 21.57
C THR A 183 18.21 -3.30 22.59
N ALA A 184 17.74 -2.91 23.78
CA ALA A 184 17.34 -3.86 24.81
C ALA A 184 16.04 -4.57 24.40
N THR A 185 15.97 -5.88 24.61
CA THR A 185 14.71 -6.63 24.45
C THR A 185 13.75 -6.34 25.61
N PRO A 186 12.43 -6.35 25.38
CA PRO A 186 11.45 -6.39 26.47
C PRO A 186 11.60 -7.68 27.29
N SER A 187 11.16 -7.65 28.55
CA SER A 187 11.00 -8.87 29.33
C SER A 187 9.86 -9.74 28.77
N GLY A 188 9.97 -11.06 28.95
CA GLY A 188 8.95 -11.99 28.48
C GLY A 188 8.97 -12.17 26.97
N HIS A 189 7.77 -12.22 26.37
CA HIS A 189 7.61 -12.47 24.95
C HIS A 189 7.69 -11.15 24.17
N TRP A 190 8.31 -11.19 23.01
CA TRP A 190 8.48 -10.01 22.19
C TRP A 190 8.61 -10.35 20.71
N GLN A 191 8.40 -9.34 19.88
CA GLN A 191 8.56 -9.41 18.45
C GLN A 191 9.31 -8.19 17.94
N ALA A 192 10.35 -8.42 17.14
CA ALA A 192 11.07 -7.41 16.40
C ALA A 192 10.71 -7.53 14.91
N THR A 193 10.18 -6.48 14.31
CA THR A 193 9.88 -6.39 12.88
C THR A 193 10.69 -5.26 12.27
N MET A 194 11.33 -5.54 11.13
CA MET A 194 12.25 -4.66 10.45
C MET A 194 11.97 -4.64 8.95
N LEU A 195 11.98 -3.46 8.34
CA LEU A 195 12.09 -3.30 6.89
C LEU A 195 13.47 -2.78 6.57
N ALA A 196 14.23 -3.50 5.75
CA ALA A 196 15.59 -3.11 5.45
C ALA A 196 16.02 -3.48 4.03
N VAL A 197 17.02 -2.76 3.52
CA VAL A 197 17.67 -3.01 2.23
C VAL A 197 19.17 -2.98 2.40
N TYR A 198 19.85 -3.90 1.74
CA TYR A 198 21.29 -4.07 1.83
C TYR A 198 21.95 -3.71 0.51
N SER A 199 22.97 -2.86 0.60
CA SER A 199 23.82 -2.47 -0.52
C SER A 199 25.25 -2.87 -0.20
N GLY A 200 25.78 -3.89 -0.84
CA GLY A 200 27.14 -4.37 -0.62
C GLY A 200 27.40 -5.72 -1.30
N PRO A 201 28.59 -6.30 -1.13
CA PRO A 201 28.95 -7.56 -1.76
C PRO A 201 28.17 -8.73 -1.16
N LEU A 202 27.58 -9.54 -2.05
CA LEU A 202 26.91 -10.79 -1.67
C LEU A 202 27.89 -11.95 -1.79
N ALA A 203 27.89 -12.81 -0.79
CA ALA A 203 28.70 -14.01 -0.79
C ALA A 203 28.14 -15.06 0.17
N ASN A 204 28.68 -16.28 0.05
CA ASN A 204 28.43 -17.33 1.03
C ASN A 204 28.83 -16.82 2.43
N ALA A 205 27.92 -16.97 3.39
CA ALA A 205 28.13 -16.56 4.77
C ALA A 205 28.46 -15.06 4.99
N SER A 206 28.06 -14.19 4.06
CA SER A 206 27.96 -12.74 4.28
C SER A 206 26.52 -12.30 4.07
N PHE A 207 25.87 -11.78 5.10
CA PHE A 207 24.48 -11.35 4.97
C PHE A 207 24.02 -10.26 5.94
N PRO A 208 23.15 -9.35 5.48
CA PRO A 208 22.33 -8.53 6.35
C PRO A 208 21.33 -9.40 7.14
N ALA A 209 21.18 -9.12 8.43
CA ALA A 209 20.34 -9.92 9.32
C ALA A 209 19.71 -9.09 10.43
N ILE A 210 18.79 -9.73 11.13
CA ILE A 210 18.36 -9.35 12.47
C ILE A 210 18.99 -10.32 13.47
N ALA A 211 19.66 -9.79 14.48
CA ALA A 211 20.36 -10.55 15.49
C ALA A 211 19.68 -10.46 16.85
N VAL A 212 19.76 -11.54 17.60
CA VAL A 212 19.42 -11.64 19.02
C VAL A 212 20.70 -12.02 19.75
N ARG A 213 21.05 -11.28 20.80
CA ARG A 213 22.34 -11.39 21.47
C ARG A 213 22.16 -11.58 22.97
N ASP A 214 22.99 -12.46 23.49
CA ASP A 214 23.29 -12.66 24.90
C ASP A 214 24.51 -11.82 25.22
N SER A 215 24.28 -10.64 25.80
CA SER A 215 25.35 -9.69 26.07
C SER A 215 26.25 -10.14 27.22
N ILE A 216 25.78 -11.06 28.07
CA ILE A 216 26.50 -11.57 29.24
C ILE A 216 27.42 -12.73 28.85
N SER A 217 26.88 -13.71 28.11
CA SER A 217 27.65 -14.88 27.68
C SER A 217 28.40 -14.66 26.37
N HIS A 218 28.31 -13.46 25.80
CA HIS A 218 28.93 -13.07 24.53
C HIS A 218 28.62 -14.06 23.41
N ARG A 219 27.31 -14.22 23.13
CA ARG A 219 26.79 -15.08 22.06
C ARG A 219 25.71 -14.36 21.27
N ALA A 220 25.56 -14.66 19.99
CA ALA A 220 24.44 -14.16 19.19
C ALA A 220 23.89 -15.21 18.24
N VAL A 221 22.65 -14.96 17.82
CA VAL A 221 21.87 -15.71 16.85
C VAL A 221 21.39 -14.73 15.80
N GLU A 222 21.73 -14.97 14.55
CA GLU A 222 21.55 -14.03 13.45
C GLU A 222 20.69 -14.68 12.37
N PHE A 223 19.61 -14.01 11.98
CA PHE A 223 18.71 -14.48 10.92
C PHE A 223 18.67 -13.49 9.77
N GLY A 224 18.93 -13.95 8.56
CA GLY A 224 18.85 -13.07 7.41
C GLY A 224 18.98 -13.79 6.08
N ILE A 225 19.17 -12.98 5.04
CA ILE A 225 19.19 -13.45 3.66
C ILE A 225 20.51 -13.02 3.03
N GLY A 226 21.28 -13.99 2.59
CA GLY A 226 22.61 -13.82 2.02
C GLY A 226 22.72 -14.35 0.60
N GLY A 227 23.91 -14.18 0.04
CA GLY A 227 24.28 -14.85 -1.21
C GLY A 227 24.49 -16.35 -0.98
N SER A 228 23.99 -17.15 -1.92
CA SER A 228 24.41 -18.52 -2.16
C SER A 228 25.17 -18.51 -3.50
N GLY A 229 26.49 -18.36 -3.45
CA GLY A 229 27.31 -18.04 -4.61
C GLY A 229 27.09 -16.59 -5.10
N THR A 230 27.27 -16.36 -6.40
CA THR A 230 27.24 -15.02 -7.02
C THR A 230 25.89 -14.62 -7.61
N THR A 231 24.94 -15.56 -7.72
CA THR A 231 23.67 -15.35 -8.46
C THR A 231 22.41 -15.82 -7.74
N SER A 232 22.53 -16.51 -6.60
CA SER A 232 21.40 -17.04 -5.84
C SER A 232 21.36 -16.51 -4.41
N TYR A 233 20.18 -16.57 -3.78
CA TYR A 233 19.95 -16.19 -2.39
C TYR A 233 19.64 -17.40 -1.53
N GLN A 234 19.99 -17.28 -0.26
CA GLN A 234 19.59 -18.26 0.75
C GLN A 234 19.20 -17.53 2.03
N ALA A 235 18.18 -18.05 2.70
CA ALA A 235 17.97 -17.72 4.09
C ALA A 235 19.02 -18.45 4.94
N ALA A 236 19.56 -17.76 5.94
CA ALA A 236 20.53 -18.33 6.85
C ALA A 236 20.22 -17.96 8.29
N TYR A 237 20.44 -18.93 9.17
CA TYR A 237 20.55 -18.77 10.61
C TYR A 237 22.00 -19.07 11.02
N THR A 238 22.69 -18.09 11.59
CA THR A 238 24.08 -18.22 12.05
C THR A 238 24.18 -18.03 13.56
N ARG A 239 25.06 -18.82 14.19
CA ARG A 239 25.44 -18.68 15.60
C ARG A 239 26.84 -18.09 15.71
N THR A 240 26.99 -17.06 16.53
CA THR A 240 28.27 -16.38 16.77
C THR A 240 28.59 -16.31 18.26
N VAL A 241 29.89 -16.27 18.59
CA VAL A 241 30.42 -16.17 19.96
C VAL A 241 31.69 -15.34 20.03
N GLY A 242 32.12 -14.99 21.25
CA GLY A 242 33.39 -14.32 21.51
C GLY A 242 33.32 -12.81 21.28
N GLY A 243 34.20 -12.05 21.93
CA GLY A 243 34.15 -10.59 21.92
C GLY A 243 32.82 -10.10 22.49
N LEU A 244 32.04 -9.38 21.70
CA LEU A 244 30.66 -9.00 22.02
C LEU A 244 29.63 -10.04 21.53
N GLY A 245 30.00 -11.29 21.30
CA GLY A 245 29.16 -12.32 20.70
C GLY A 245 29.12 -12.28 19.18
N LEU A 246 30.14 -11.70 18.57
CA LEU A 246 30.17 -11.30 17.16
C LEU A 246 31.47 -11.71 16.44
N ASP A 247 32.37 -12.43 17.10
CA ASP A 247 33.73 -12.67 16.61
C ASP A 247 33.88 -13.97 15.81
N THR A 248 33.26 -15.05 16.27
CA THR A 248 33.47 -16.39 15.72
C THR A 248 32.16 -17.05 15.38
N VAL A 249 32.01 -17.48 14.13
CA VAL A 249 30.88 -18.28 13.67
C VAL A 249 31.02 -19.72 14.17
N LEU A 250 30.11 -20.16 15.03
CA LEU A 250 30.04 -21.55 15.52
C LEU A 250 29.37 -22.50 14.52
N GLY A 251 28.46 -21.97 13.71
CA GLY A 251 27.78 -22.75 12.70
C GLY A 251 26.67 -21.97 12.03
N GLN A 252 26.33 -22.42 10.83
CA GLN A 252 25.31 -21.82 9.98
C GLN A 252 24.37 -22.90 9.47
N THR A 253 23.08 -22.63 9.52
CA THR A 253 22.03 -23.44 8.88
C THR A 253 21.43 -22.62 7.76
N THR A 254 21.24 -23.22 6.60
CA THR A 254 20.73 -22.54 5.41
C THR A 254 19.47 -23.20 4.90
N ALA A 255 18.59 -22.40 4.29
CA ALA A 255 17.43 -22.89 3.56
C ALA A 255 17.47 -22.30 2.14
N ALA A 256 17.48 -23.19 1.14
CA ALA A 256 17.41 -22.84 -0.27
C ALA A 256 15.96 -22.54 -0.67
N ASP A 257 15.81 -21.51 -1.48
CA ASP A 257 14.61 -20.70 -1.69
C ASP A 257 13.48 -21.35 -2.54
N ALA A 258 12.25 -20.81 -2.42
CA ALA A 258 11.11 -21.03 -3.32
C ALA A 258 10.50 -19.71 -3.87
N GLY A 259 11.23 -18.59 -3.88
CA GLY A 259 10.81 -17.33 -4.48
C GLY A 259 11.25 -16.08 -3.71
N LEU A 260 12.54 -15.81 -3.56
CA LEU A 260 13.12 -14.55 -3.11
C LEU A 260 13.38 -13.66 -4.33
N PRO A 261 13.04 -12.36 -4.27
CA PRO A 261 13.45 -11.42 -5.31
C PRO A 261 14.96 -11.15 -5.22
N PRO A 262 15.60 -10.70 -6.30
CA PRO A 262 16.94 -10.13 -6.21
C PRO A 262 16.99 -8.95 -5.22
N PRO A 263 18.15 -8.64 -4.64
CA PRO A 263 18.35 -7.92 -3.38
C PRO A 263 18.28 -6.39 -3.56
N SER A 264 17.65 -5.93 -4.64
CA SER A 264 17.43 -4.50 -4.88
C SER A 264 16.12 -4.00 -4.24
N GLN A 265 15.33 -4.88 -3.65
CA GLN A 265 14.07 -4.52 -2.98
C GLN A 265 14.20 -4.63 -1.46
N PRO A 266 13.65 -3.67 -0.70
CA PRO A 266 13.52 -3.80 0.75
C PRO A 266 12.75 -5.07 1.11
N ILE A 267 13.17 -5.75 2.17
CA ILE A 267 12.48 -6.93 2.69
C ILE A 267 12.07 -6.75 4.14
N TRP A 268 10.87 -7.22 4.47
CA TRP A 268 10.43 -7.32 5.84
C TRP A 268 11.01 -8.58 6.48
N SER A 269 11.60 -8.39 7.65
CA SER A 269 12.18 -9.42 8.49
C SER A 269 11.54 -9.34 9.87
N ARG A 270 11.15 -10.48 10.43
CA ARG A 270 10.49 -10.56 11.74
C ARG A 270 11.10 -11.67 12.57
N VAL A 271 11.55 -11.34 13.77
CA VAL A 271 11.93 -12.32 14.80
C VAL A 271 10.92 -12.24 15.93
N THR A 272 10.41 -13.39 16.33
CA THR A 272 9.52 -13.53 17.48
C THR A 272 10.17 -14.42 18.52
N TYR A 273 10.19 -13.97 19.77
CA TYR A 273 10.57 -14.75 20.93
C TYR A 273 9.32 -15.10 21.75
N ASP A 274 9.03 -16.39 21.88
CA ASP A 274 7.83 -16.90 22.59
C ASP A 274 8.14 -17.37 24.02
N GLY A 275 9.32 -17.00 24.56
CA GLY A 275 9.81 -17.47 25.85
C GLY A 275 10.65 -18.74 25.79
N THR A 276 10.67 -19.45 24.66
CA THR A 276 11.47 -20.68 24.45
C THR A 276 12.20 -20.68 23.11
N ASN A 277 11.50 -20.30 22.03
CA ASN A 277 11.96 -20.35 20.66
C ASN A 277 12.15 -18.95 20.09
N LEU A 278 13.10 -18.85 19.16
CA LEU A 278 13.21 -17.76 18.21
C LEU A 278 12.66 -18.24 16.87
N SER A 279 11.61 -17.58 16.39
CA SER A 279 11.04 -17.81 15.06
C SER A 279 11.31 -16.63 14.14
N TRP A 280 11.98 -16.90 13.02
CA TRP A 280 12.27 -15.91 12.00
C TRP A 280 11.39 -16.12 10.77
N ALA A 281 10.78 -15.02 10.31
CA ALA A 281 9.91 -14.96 9.15
C ALA A 281 10.26 -13.76 8.28
N PHE A 282 9.97 -13.85 6.98
CA PHE A 282 10.10 -12.72 6.05
C PHE A 282 8.79 -12.42 5.33
N SER A 283 8.68 -11.20 4.81
CA SER A 283 7.54 -10.75 4.01
C SER A 283 7.98 -9.78 2.90
N ARG A 284 7.22 -9.74 1.81
CA ARG A 284 7.42 -8.80 0.69
C ARG A 284 6.53 -7.56 0.82
N ASP A 285 5.35 -7.73 1.39
CA ASP A 285 4.32 -6.69 1.53
C ASP A 285 4.25 -6.12 2.94
N GLY A 286 4.81 -6.82 3.94
CA GLY A 286 4.71 -6.43 5.34
C GLY A 286 3.41 -6.89 6.00
N GLU A 287 2.56 -7.64 5.28
CA GLU A 287 1.30 -8.19 5.77
C GLU A 287 1.41 -9.70 5.96
N VAL A 288 1.89 -10.43 4.95
CA VAL A 288 1.96 -11.89 4.95
C VAL A 288 3.39 -12.33 5.24
N PHE A 289 3.62 -12.90 6.43
CA PHE A 289 4.92 -13.40 6.85
C PHE A 289 5.01 -14.92 6.70
N SER A 290 6.08 -15.37 6.04
CA SER A 290 6.41 -16.79 5.91
C SER A 290 7.54 -17.15 6.87
N THR A 291 7.28 -18.02 7.84
CA THR A 291 8.29 -18.53 8.78
C THR A 291 9.25 -19.45 8.05
N VAL A 292 10.55 -19.20 8.21
CA VAL A 292 11.61 -20.00 7.59
C VAL A 292 12.38 -20.79 8.64
N PHE A 293 12.66 -20.19 9.79
CA PHE A 293 13.38 -20.85 10.88
C PHE A 293 12.59 -20.74 12.18
N THR A 294 12.60 -21.83 12.94
CA THR A 294 12.23 -21.87 14.36
C THR A 294 13.33 -22.65 15.08
N VAL A 295 13.99 -22.01 16.04
CA VAL A 295 15.11 -22.58 16.79
C VAL A 295 14.90 -22.36 18.28
N LEU A 296 15.41 -23.26 19.12
CA LEU A 296 15.39 -23.06 20.56
C LEU A 296 16.37 -21.94 20.92
N ALA A 297 15.94 -20.95 21.70
CA ALA A 297 16.82 -19.86 22.13
C ALA A 297 18.00 -20.42 22.94
N VAL A 298 17.73 -21.41 23.80
CA VAL A 298 18.70 -22.05 24.68
C VAL A 298 19.78 -22.86 23.96
N ASP A 299 19.63 -23.13 22.65
CA ASP A 299 20.68 -23.80 21.86
C ASP A 299 21.95 -22.94 21.72
N ASN A 300 21.83 -21.62 21.83
CA ASN A 300 22.98 -20.72 21.78
C ASN A 300 22.91 -19.51 22.73
N LEU A 301 21.77 -19.20 23.31
CA LEU A 301 21.57 -18.02 24.15
C LEU A 301 21.12 -18.44 25.55
N SER A 302 21.87 -18.01 26.57
CA SER A 302 21.45 -18.15 27.97
C SER A 302 20.62 -16.95 28.45
N ASN A 303 20.82 -15.80 27.80
CA ASN A 303 20.06 -14.57 27.98
C ASN A 303 19.64 -14.04 26.61
N VAL A 304 18.43 -13.49 26.55
CA VAL A 304 17.85 -12.91 25.34
C VAL A 304 17.62 -11.43 25.63
N ASP A 305 18.72 -10.65 25.73
CA ASP A 305 18.69 -9.30 26.31
C ASP A 305 18.96 -8.16 25.30
N ARG A 306 19.42 -8.50 24.09
CA ARG A 306 19.68 -7.55 23.00
C ARG A 306 19.10 -8.05 21.68
N VAL A 307 18.59 -7.12 20.87
CA VAL A 307 18.08 -7.39 19.52
C VAL A 307 18.36 -6.21 18.61
N GLY A 308 18.60 -6.45 17.32
CA GLY A 308 18.93 -5.38 16.39
C GLY A 308 19.31 -5.83 14.99
N PRO A 309 19.34 -4.91 14.00
CA PRO A 309 19.98 -5.15 12.71
C PRO A 309 21.47 -5.46 12.87
N VAL A 310 21.97 -6.41 12.09
CA VAL A 310 23.38 -6.78 11.99
C VAL A 310 23.79 -6.92 10.53
N ALA A 311 25.05 -6.65 10.22
CA ALA A 311 25.70 -7.09 9.00
C ALA A 311 26.91 -7.96 9.37
N LEU A 312 26.92 -9.22 8.90
CA LEU A 312 27.99 -10.20 9.11
C LEU A 312 28.73 -10.45 7.80
N PHE A 313 30.06 -10.49 7.86
CA PHE A 313 30.94 -10.73 6.72
C PHE A 313 31.94 -11.87 6.99
N GLN A 314 31.59 -13.11 6.63
CA GLN A 314 32.54 -14.21 6.76
C GLN A 314 33.45 -14.35 5.54
N GLN A 315 32.88 -14.38 4.33
CA GLN A 315 33.64 -14.60 3.08
C GLN A 315 33.13 -13.68 1.96
N PRO A 316 33.18 -12.34 2.10
CA PRO A 316 32.69 -11.43 1.08
C PRO A 316 33.48 -11.59 -0.24
N THR A 317 32.79 -11.61 -1.36
CA THR A 317 33.36 -11.70 -2.73
C THR A 317 34.17 -10.46 -3.10
N HIS A 318 33.93 -9.32 -2.43
CA HIS A 318 34.68 -8.08 -2.56
C HIS A 318 35.00 -7.49 -1.19
N ALA A 319 36.00 -8.06 -0.51
CA ALA A 319 36.42 -7.76 0.88
C ALA A 319 37.02 -6.35 1.13
N SER A 320 36.69 -5.38 0.28
CA SER A 320 37.07 -3.97 0.43
C SER A 320 36.00 -3.01 -0.08
N TRP A 321 34.84 -3.52 -0.51
CA TRP A 321 33.77 -2.69 -1.02
C TRP A 321 32.97 -2.05 0.11
N PRO A 322 32.53 -0.79 -0.05
CA PRO A 322 31.56 -0.19 0.85
C PRO A 322 30.29 -1.04 0.92
N SER A 323 29.78 -1.15 2.13
CA SER A 323 28.58 -1.88 2.47
C SER A 323 27.69 -1.01 3.36
N ALA A 324 26.40 -1.01 3.10
CA ALA A 324 25.41 -0.28 3.88
C ALA A 324 24.15 -1.13 4.06
N TYR A 325 23.77 -1.37 5.31
CA TYR A 325 22.49 -1.97 5.65
C TYR A 325 21.52 -0.89 6.12
N HIS A 326 20.60 -0.49 5.24
CA HIS A 326 19.63 0.56 5.49
C HIS A 326 18.40 -0.01 6.16
N VAL A 327 18.08 0.50 7.34
CA VAL A 327 16.90 0.15 8.12
C VAL A 327 15.87 1.26 7.93
N LEU A 328 14.80 0.94 7.23
CA LEU A 328 13.72 1.85 6.85
C LEU A 328 12.57 1.82 7.87
N SER A 329 12.34 0.66 8.50
CA SER A 329 11.36 0.46 9.56
C SER A 329 11.96 -0.38 10.68
N TRP A 330 11.67 -0.03 11.93
CA TRP A 330 11.95 -0.85 13.10
C TRP A 330 10.83 -0.77 14.12
N ARG A 331 10.30 -1.92 14.52
CA ARG A 331 9.34 -2.06 15.61
C ARG A 331 9.75 -3.18 16.52
N LEU A 332 9.95 -2.88 17.80
CA LEU A 332 10.12 -3.86 18.87
C LEU A 332 8.92 -3.75 19.81
N ALA A 333 8.15 -4.82 19.93
CA ALA A 333 6.94 -4.86 20.74
C ALA A 333 6.99 -6.03 21.72
N SER A 334 6.55 -5.80 22.95
CA SER A 334 6.19 -6.88 23.88
C SER A 334 4.87 -7.51 23.41
N MET A 335 4.72 -8.82 23.63
CA MET A 335 3.53 -9.60 23.26
C MET A 335 2.81 -10.14 24.47
#